data_AF-A0A9P7L213-F1
#
_entry.id   AF-A0A9P7L213-F1
#
_cell.length_a   1.000
_cell.length_b   1.000
_cell.length_c   1.000
_cell.angle_alpha   90.00
_cell.angle_beta   90.00
_cell.angle_gamma   90.00
#
_symmetry.space_group_name_H-M   'P 1'
#
loop_
_entity.id
_entity.type
_entity.pdbx_description
1 polymer ?
#
loop_
_entity_poly.entity_id
_entity_poly.type
_entity_poly.pdbx_seq_one_letter_code
_entity_poly.pdbx_strand_id
1 'polypeptide(L)'
;MTTQTQTLLEDMLPSTAEAQTYVDCSSPTSCASGYHDVKPNIWRAINEVLVKPTKLSAEEIAIEEYNAEDIPVRAMIEGWDSIERAGKMTPTWRKLRRADELCFTNCADTERLAAMRICHLLITPSQALPHSYGIDFFVWPGLRERLIFSQHQYCNNSFWELLQTNLKILWTDTFQDTFYHNAHTGKYHISPLFEQRIRDINAWTTSTDFFQHFPELSEDIPAYMGIPASMGAVHPSAVVPSSRRRYEDDESKVHKGQRAAIC
;
A
#
# COMPACT_ATOMS: atom_id res chain seq x y z
N MET A 1 -52.95 40.02 1.26
CA MET A 1 -53.12 38.75 1.97
C MET A 1 -53.18 37.65 0.91
N THR A 2 -52.10 36.85 0.84
CA THR A 2 -52.02 35.41 0.44
C THR A 2 -52.91 34.94 -0.73
N THR A 3 -52.41 34.40 -1.84
CA THR A 3 -51.43 33.30 -1.93
C THR A 3 -50.91 33.22 -3.38
N GLN A 4 -49.60 33.33 -3.59
CA GLN A 4 -48.97 33.22 -4.90
C GLN A 4 -47.62 32.49 -4.74
N THR A 5 -47.63 31.16 -4.64
CA THR A 5 -46.45 30.28 -4.75
C THR A 5 -46.89 28.82 -4.64
N GLN A 6 -47.36 28.20 -5.72
CA GLN A 6 -47.36 26.74 -5.86
C GLN A 6 -47.67 26.29 -7.29
N THR A 7 -46.75 26.46 -8.24
CA THR A 7 -46.74 25.72 -9.53
C THR A 7 -45.49 26.08 -10.37
N LEU A 8 -44.29 25.84 -9.85
CA LEU A 8 -43.05 25.86 -10.64
C LEU A 8 -42.00 24.94 -10.01
N LEU A 9 -42.28 23.64 -9.89
CA LEU A 9 -41.33 22.65 -9.37
C LEU A 9 -41.54 21.23 -9.96
N GLU A 10 -41.97 21.12 -11.22
CA GLU A 10 -42.09 19.80 -11.89
C GLU A 10 -41.32 19.64 -13.22
N ASP A 11 -40.64 20.67 -13.74
CA ASP A 11 -40.00 20.61 -15.08
C ASP A 11 -38.46 20.69 -15.08
N MET A 12 -37.78 19.95 -14.21
CA MET A 12 -36.31 19.78 -14.29
C MET A 12 -35.89 18.33 -14.03
N LEU A 13 -36.37 17.40 -14.85
CA LEU A 13 -35.76 16.07 -14.98
C LEU A 13 -34.56 16.16 -15.95
N PRO A 14 -33.32 15.86 -15.53
CA PRO A 14 -32.27 15.56 -16.48
C PRO A 14 -32.52 14.18 -17.10
N SER A 15 -32.62 14.20 -18.43
CA SER A 15 -32.61 13.04 -19.31
C SER A 15 -31.33 12.22 -19.09
N THR A 16 -31.51 10.90 -18.96
CA THR A 16 -30.56 9.84 -19.34
C THR A 16 -29.08 10.09 -19.02
N ALA A 17 -28.65 9.69 -17.82
CA ALA A 17 -27.26 9.34 -17.54
C ALA A 17 -27.24 7.93 -16.94
N GLU A 18 -26.26 7.16 -17.40
CA GLU A 18 -26.10 5.72 -17.28
C GLU A 18 -26.38 5.19 -15.88
N ALA A 19 -27.22 4.16 -15.77
CA ALA A 19 -27.34 3.38 -14.55
C ALA A 19 -26.03 2.62 -14.34
N GLN A 20 -25.05 3.27 -13.70
CA GLN A 20 -23.96 2.57 -13.04
C GLN A 20 -24.60 1.61 -12.05
N THR A 21 -24.52 0.32 -12.35
CA THR A 21 -24.94 -0.75 -11.45
C THR A 21 -24.08 -0.67 -10.20
N TYR A 22 -24.59 0.01 -9.17
CA TYR A 22 -23.95 0.11 -7.88
C TYR A 22 -23.99 -1.29 -7.25
N VAL A 23 -22.85 -1.99 -7.27
CA VAL A 23 -22.69 -3.21 -6.47
C VAL A 23 -22.60 -2.75 -5.02
N ASP A 24 -23.69 -2.91 -4.27
CA ASP A 24 -23.69 -2.61 -2.85
C ASP A 24 -22.63 -3.48 -2.16
N CYS A 25 -21.64 -2.84 -1.54
CA CYS A 25 -20.56 -3.54 -0.84
C CYS A 25 -21.04 -4.32 0.40
N SER A 26 -22.31 -4.16 0.76
CA SER A 26 -22.99 -4.86 1.86
C SER A 26 -23.80 -6.06 1.37
N SER A 27 -24.07 -6.16 0.07
CA SER A 27 -24.93 -7.21 -0.47
C SER A 27 -24.18 -8.55 -0.53
N PRO A 28 -24.73 -9.63 0.07
CA PRO A 28 -24.15 -10.95 -0.06
C PRO A 28 -24.16 -11.34 -1.54
N THR A 29 -23.08 -11.98 -2.01
CA THR A 29 -23.14 -12.62 -3.32
C THR A 29 -24.19 -13.70 -3.18
N SER A 30 -25.34 -13.57 -3.84
CA SER A 30 -26.26 -14.69 -3.92
C SER A 30 -25.49 -15.81 -4.59
N CYS A 31 -25.24 -16.88 -3.86
CA CYS A 31 -24.61 -18.08 -4.36
C CYS A 31 -25.62 -18.81 -5.27
N ALA A 32 -26.02 -18.16 -6.37
CA ALA A 32 -26.78 -18.78 -7.43
C ALA A 32 -25.78 -19.20 -8.50
N SER A 33 -25.32 -20.46 -8.37
CA SER A 33 -24.96 -21.36 -9.47
C SER A 33 -24.38 -20.72 -10.75
N GLY A 34 -23.07 -20.86 -10.96
CA GLY A 34 -22.53 -21.03 -12.32
C GLY A 34 -21.41 -20.09 -12.80
N TYR A 35 -21.02 -19.06 -12.05
CA TYR A 35 -19.94 -18.16 -12.47
C TYR A 35 -18.64 -18.47 -11.73
N HIS A 36 -17.80 -19.33 -12.33
CA HIS A 36 -16.47 -19.67 -11.81
C HIS A 36 -15.40 -18.59 -12.08
N ASP A 37 -15.76 -17.45 -12.67
CA ASP A 37 -14.79 -16.49 -13.26
C ASP A 37 -14.96 -15.03 -12.78
N VAL A 38 -15.81 -14.79 -11.78
CA VAL A 38 -16.00 -13.43 -11.23
C VAL A 38 -15.01 -13.22 -10.09
N LYS A 39 -14.05 -12.31 -10.27
CA LYS A 39 -13.14 -11.88 -9.19
C LYS A 39 -13.97 -11.40 -7.98
N PRO A 40 -13.60 -11.79 -6.75
CA PRO A 40 -14.29 -11.29 -5.56
C PRO A 40 -14.16 -9.77 -5.45
N ASN A 41 -15.16 -9.13 -4.85
CA ASN A 41 -15.04 -7.72 -4.47
C ASN A 41 -13.93 -7.56 -3.42
N ILE A 42 -12.89 -6.81 -3.74
CA ILE A 42 -11.67 -6.66 -2.94
C ILE A 42 -12.01 -5.98 -1.62
N TRP A 43 -12.81 -4.91 -1.64
CA TRP A 43 -13.22 -4.17 -0.44
C TRP A 43 -13.92 -5.08 0.58
N ARG A 44 -14.89 -5.87 0.14
CA ARG A 44 -15.59 -6.81 1.03
C ARG A 44 -14.64 -7.90 1.53
N ALA A 45 -13.87 -8.50 0.63
CA ALA A 45 -12.98 -9.59 0.97
C ALA A 45 -11.91 -9.18 2.01
N ILE A 46 -11.31 -7.98 1.87
CA ILE A 46 -10.31 -7.51 2.82
C ILE A 46 -10.95 -7.17 4.18
N ASN A 47 -12.14 -6.57 4.19
CA ASN A 47 -12.85 -6.28 5.43
C ASN A 47 -13.23 -7.59 6.16
N GLU A 48 -13.68 -8.62 5.45
CA GLU A 48 -13.95 -9.95 6.04
C GLU A 48 -12.71 -10.59 6.67
N VAL A 49 -11.54 -10.46 6.03
CA VAL A 49 -10.26 -10.99 6.52
C VAL A 49 -9.82 -10.28 7.80
N LEU A 50 -10.00 -8.96 7.85
CA LEU A 50 -9.49 -8.13 8.92
C LEU A 50 -10.49 -7.94 10.07
N VAL A 51 -11.78 -8.27 9.89
CA VAL A 51 -12.88 -7.98 10.84
C VAL A 51 -12.68 -8.49 12.27
N LYS A 52 -11.90 -9.57 12.45
CA LYS A 52 -11.63 -10.15 13.77
C LYS A 52 -10.20 -9.81 14.17
N PRO A 53 -9.93 -9.08 15.25
CA PRO A 53 -8.57 -8.89 15.74
C PRO A 53 -7.89 -10.23 16.01
N THR A 54 -6.60 -10.35 15.70
CA THR A 54 -5.83 -11.52 16.09
C THR A 54 -5.47 -11.41 17.56
N LYS A 55 -5.95 -12.33 18.40
CA LYS A 55 -5.47 -12.44 19.79
C LYS A 55 -4.25 -13.36 19.78
N LEU A 56 -3.10 -12.81 20.15
CA LEU A 56 -1.84 -13.53 20.25
C LEU A 56 -1.43 -13.63 21.73
N SER A 57 -0.85 -14.77 22.10
CA SER A 57 -0.12 -14.94 23.35
C SER A 57 1.20 -14.14 23.34
N ALA A 58 1.80 -13.94 24.52
CA ALA A 58 3.09 -13.24 24.61
C ALA A 58 4.21 -13.95 23.83
N GLU A 59 4.18 -15.28 23.79
CA GLU A 59 5.13 -16.08 23.01
C GLU A 59 4.92 -15.88 21.50
N GLU A 60 3.68 -15.90 21.03
CA GLU A 60 3.36 -15.61 19.63
C GLU A 60 3.77 -14.19 19.24
N ILE A 61 3.54 -13.19 20.11
CA ILE A 61 4.00 -11.81 19.88
C ILE A 61 5.52 -11.76 19.71
N ALA A 62 6.28 -12.43 20.59
CA ALA A 62 7.73 -12.47 20.48
C ALA A 62 8.20 -13.15 19.19
N ILE A 63 7.51 -14.22 18.74
CA ILE A 63 7.78 -14.90 17.47
C ILE A 63 7.48 -13.98 16.28
N GLU A 64 6.38 -13.24 16.32
CA GLU A 64 6.01 -12.25 15.29
C GLU A 64 7.07 -11.16 15.19
N GLU A 65 7.44 -10.54 16.32
CA GLU A 65 8.45 -9.48 16.39
C GLU A 65 9.80 -9.97 15.88
N TYR A 66 10.23 -11.16 16.29
CA TYR A 66 11.50 -11.76 15.85
C TYR A 66 11.55 -12.03 14.33
N ASN A 67 10.40 -12.21 13.68
CA ASN A 67 10.30 -12.50 12.26
C ASN A 67 9.70 -11.35 11.43
N ALA A 68 9.47 -10.19 12.05
CA ALA A 68 8.74 -9.06 11.47
C ALA A 68 9.38 -8.48 10.20
N GLU A 69 10.70 -8.59 10.07
CA GLU A 69 11.44 -8.14 8.89
C GLU A 69 11.68 -9.29 7.89
N ASP A 70 11.87 -10.52 8.37
CA ASP A 70 12.20 -11.68 7.53
C ASP A 70 11.02 -12.09 6.66
N ILE A 71 9.83 -12.20 7.26
CA ILE A 71 8.64 -12.75 6.59
C ILE A 71 8.21 -11.95 5.37
N PRO A 72 8.05 -10.62 5.40
CA PRO A 72 7.58 -9.89 4.22
C PRO A 72 8.60 -9.95 3.07
N VAL A 73 9.90 -9.89 3.36
CA VAL A 73 10.94 -10.06 2.32
C VAL A 73 10.93 -11.48 1.76
N ARG A 74 10.88 -12.49 2.64
CA ARG A 74 10.84 -13.89 2.24
C ARG A 74 9.61 -14.22 1.42
N ALA A 75 8.44 -13.64 1.75
CA ALA A 75 7.22 -13.81 0.96
C ALA A 75 7.39 -13.33 -0.48
N MET A 76 8.16 -12.26 -0.70
CA MET A 76 8.44 -11.73 -2.03
C MET A 76 9.46 -12.53 -2.81
N ILE A 77 10.53 -12.98 -2.15
CA ILE A 77 11.64 -13.70 -2.81
C ILE A 77 11.34 -15.18 -3.00
N GLU A 78 10.74 -15.83 -2.00
CA GLU A 78 10.55 -17.28 -1.94
C GLU A 78 9.07 -17.68 -2.07
N GLY A 79 8.15 -16.70 -2.06
CA GLY A 79 6.71 -16.93 -2.10
C GLY A 79 6.11 -17.30 -0.73
N TRP A 80 4.83 -16.99 -0.53
CA TRP A 80 4.11 -17.29 0.70
C TRP A 80 4.09 -18.78 1.08
N ASP A 81 4.07 -19.68 0.09
CA ASP A 81 4.05 -21.12 0.35
C ASP A 81 5.34 -21.62 1.02
N SER A 82 6.48 -20.93 0.82
CA SER A 82 7.73 -21.27 1.50
C SER A 82 7.61 -21.08 3.02
N ILE A 83 6.96 -19.99 3.45
CA ILE A 83 6.72 -19.63 4.85
C ILE A 83 5.77 -20.64 5.50
N GLU A 84 4.73 -21.04 4.77
CA GLU A 84 3.77 -22.04 5.24
C GLU A 84 4.42 -23.42 5.41
N ARG A 85 5.18 -23.88 4.41
CA ARG A 85 5.94 -25.14 4.51
C ARG A 85 6.96 -25.12 5.65
N ALA A 86 7.55 -23.98 5.93
CA ALA A 86 8.50 -23.81 7.04
C ALA A 86 7.83 -23.73 8.42
N GLY A 87 6.50 -23.78 8.51
CA GLY A 87 5.76 -23.69 9.78
C GLY A 87 5.80 -22.31 10.43
N LYS A 88 6.17 -21.26 9.67
CA LYS A 88 6.29 -19.87 10.16
C LYS A 88 5.02 -19.04 9.96
N MET A 89 3.94 -19.65 9.44
CA MET A 89 2.69 -18.96 9.10
C MET A 89 1.78 -18.76 10.32
N THR A 90 2.01 -17.68 11.05
CA THR A 90 1.16 -17.25 12.18
C THR A 90 -0.23 -16.81 11.71
N PRO A 91 -1.21 -16.65 12.63
CA PRO A 91 -2.51 -16.08 12.29
C PRO A 91 -2.46 -14.67 11.68
N THR A 92 -1.50 -13.83 12.11
CA THR A 92 -1.32 -12.47 11.57
C THR A 92 -0.78 -12.52 10.14
N TRP A 93 0.28 -13.30 9.89
CA TRP A 93 0.84 -13.45 8.55
C TRP A 93 -0.14 -14.08 7.58
N ARG A 94 -1.04 -14.97 8.03
CA ARG A 94 -2.10 -15.51 7.18
C ARG A 94 -3.08 -14.45 6.70
N LYS A 95 -3.41 -13.46 7.54
CA LYS A 95 -4.22 -12.31 7.11
C LYS A 95 -3.47 -11.41 6.16
N LEU A 96 -2.20 -11.13 6.44
CA LEU A 96 -1.36 -10.29 5.57
C LEU A 96 -1.11 -10.94 4.22
N ARG A 97 -0.92 -12.26 4.15
CA ARG A 97 -0.91 -13.02 2.88
C ARG A 97 -2.17 -12.75 2.10
N ARG A 98 -3.33 -12.86 2.74
CA ARG A 98 -4.60 -12.64 2.06
C ARG A 98 -4.78 -11.18 1.61
N ALA A 99 -4.30 -10.23 2.42
CA ALA A 99 -4.28 -8.81 2.04
C ALA A 99 -3.37 -8.57 0.83
N ASP A 100 -2.19 -9.18 0.80
CA ASP A 100 -1.23 -9.07 -0.30
C ASP A 100 -1.78 -9.64 -1.61
N GLU A 101 -2.34 -10.85 -1.57
CA GLU A 101 -2.97 -11.51 -2.72
C GLU A 101 -4.17 -10.73 -3.30
N LEU A 102 -4.87 -9.95 -2.48
CA LEU A 102 -6.02 -9.15 -2.90
C LEU A 102 -5.65 -7.73 -3.32
N CYS A 103 -4.78 -7.08 -2.54
CA CYS A 103 -4.59 -5.64 -2.57
C CYS A 103 -3.25 -5.18 -3.10
N PHE A 104 -2.22 -6.03 -3.20
CA PHE A 104 -0.86 -5.60 -3.52
C PHE A 104 -0.17 -6.40 -4.64
N THR A 105 -0.84 -7.42 -5.19
CA THR A 105 -0.23 -8.31 -6.20
C THR A 105 0.19 -7.59 -7.49
N ASN A 106 -0.48 -6.50 -7.87
CA ASN A 106 -0.10 -5.70 -9.05
C ASN A 106 0.76 -4.48 -8.70
N CYS A 107 1.17 -4.31 -7.44
CA CYS A 107 2.16 -3.29 -7.07
C CYS A 107 3.53 -3.70 -7.62
N ALA A 108 4.38 -2.70 -7.91
CA ALA A 108 5.80 -2.96 -8.10
C ALA A 108 6.43 -3.46 -6.80
N ASP A 109 7.52 -4.24 -6.90
CA ASP A 109 8.09 -4.98 -5.77
C ASP A 109 8.43 -4.08 -4.57
N THR A 110 9.03 -2.91 -4.82
CA THR A 110 9.38 -1.96 -3.75
C THR A 110 8.14 -1.46 -3.00
N GLU A 111 7.10 -1.04 -3.72
CA GLU A 111 5.83 -0.59 -3.17
C GLU A 111 5.10 -1.71 -2.44
N ARG A 112 5.12 -2.92 -2.99
CA ARG A 112 4.51 -4.11 -2.37
C ARG A 112 5.19 -4.44 -1.05
N LEU A 113 6.53 -4.43 -0.98
CA LEU A 113 7.26 -4.63 0.27
C LEU A 113 6.93 -3.57 1.30
N ALA A 114 6.93 -2.30 0.88
CA ALA A 114 6.59 -1.17 1.74
C ALA A 114 5.18 -1.33 2.32
N ALA A 115 4.19 -1.64 1.48
CA ALA A 115 2.80 -1.83 1.89
C ALA A 115 2.68 -2.98 2.88
N MET A 116 3.25 -4.15 2.57
CA MET A 116 3.23 -5.30 3.50
C MET A 116 3.88 -4.97 4.85
N ARG A 117 5.01 -4.25 4.84
CA ARG A 117 5.72 -3.86 6.06
C ARG A 117 4.89 -2.90 6.91
N ILE A 118 4.27 -1.90 6.31
CA ILE A 118 3.38 -0.97 7.03
C ILE A 118 2.12 -1.67 7.53
N CYS A 119 1.46 -2.48 6.70
CA CYS A 119 0.30 -3.26 7.12
C CYS A 119 0.60 -4.18 8.30
N HIS A 120 1.80 -4.80 8.34
CA HIS A 120 2.23 -5.59 9.49
C HIS A 120 2.34 -4.73 10.76
N LEU A 121 2.97 -3.55 10.68
CA LEU A 121 3.08 -2.66 11.83
C LEU A 121 1.71 -2.21 12.35
N LEU A 122 0.74 -1.99 11.46
CA LEU A 122 -0.60 -1.53 11.81
C LEU A 122 -1.49 -2.64 12.38
N ILE A 123 -1.38 -3.87 11.86
CA ILE A 123 -2.19 -5.00 12.34
C ILE A 123 -1.67 -5.56 13.68
N THR A 124 -0.39 -5.32 14.00
CA THR A 124 0.18 -5.80 15.26
C THR A 124 -0.44 -5.07 16.47
N PRO A 125 -0.76 -5.79 17.56
CA PRO A 125 -1.58 -5.29 18.66
C PRO A 125 -0.99 -4.09 19.43
N SER A 126 0.27 -3.74 19.23
CA SER A 126 0.87 -2.54 19.82
C SER A 126 0.40 -1.23 19.16
N GLN A 127 -0.30 -1.27 18.01
CA GLN A 127 -0.68 -0.10 17.21
C GLN A 127 -2.17 -0.03 16.79
N ALA A 128 -3.04 -0.90 17.30
CA ALA A 128 -4.43 -1.00 16.81
C ALA A 128 -5.29 0.26 17.14
N LEU A 129 -5.83 0.92 16.11
CA LEU A 129 -6.87 1.95 16.20
C LEU A 129 -8.26 1.35 15.92
N PRO A 130 -9.35 1.93 16.46
CA PRO A 130 -10.71 1.40 16.30
C PRO A 130 -11.41 1.99 15.05
N HIS A 131 -11.00 1.60 13.85
CA HIS A 131 -11.71 1.93 12.61
C HIS A 131 -11.99 0.67 11.76
N SER A 132 -12.75 0.81 10.66
CA SER A 132 -12.97 -0.28 9.70
C SER A 132 -11.62 -0.81 9.22
N TYR A 133 -11.37 -2.10 9.44
CA TYR A 133 -10.01 -2.62 9.43
C TYR A 133 -9.28 -2.49 8.08
N GLY A 134 -10.00 -2.46 6.96
CA GLY A 134 -9.40 -2.21 5.64
C GLY A 134 -8.96 -0.75 5.43
N ILE A 135 -9.62 0.21 6.08
CA ILE A 135 -9.30 1.64 5.97
C ILE A 135 -7.95 1.93 6.66
N ASP A 136 -7.63 1.23 7.74
CA ASP A 136 -6.39 1.47 8.48
C ASP A 136 -5.14 1.17 7.67
N PHE A 137 -5.24 0.36 6.60
CA PHE A 137 -4.11 0.06 5.71
C PHE A 137 -3.75 1.20 4.77
N PHE A 138 -4.57 2.24 4.65
CA PHE A 138 -4.21 3.43 3.90
C PHE A 138 -3.31 4.36 4.72
N VAL A 139 -2.13 4.63 4.20
CA VAL A 139 -1.12 5.48 4.85
C VAL A 139 -1.53 6.94 4.99
N TRP A 140 -2.41 7.43 4.12
CA TRP A 140 -2.84 8.84 4.07
C TRP A 140 -4.04 9.09 5.00
N PRO A 141 -3.91 9.92 6.07
CA PRO A 141 -5.01 10.24 6.98
C PRO A 141 -6.21 10.88 6.29
N GLY A 142 -6.00 11.82 5.36
CA GLY A 142 -7.10 12.47 4.62
C GLY A 142 -7.94 11.47 3.85
N LEU A 143 -7.28 10.51 3.18
CA LEU A 143 -7.99 9.44 2.47
C LEU A 143 -8.77 8.55 3.46
N ARG A 144 -8.18 8.19 4.60
CA ARG A 144 -8.87 7.42 5.64
C ARG A 144 -10.12 8.13 6.15
N GLU A 145 -10.01 9.42 6.46
CA GLU A 145 -11.13 10.25 6.88
C GLU A 145 -12.25 10.28 5.84
N ARG A 146 -11.90 10.48 4.56
CA ARG A 146 -12.87 10.43 3.46
C ARG A 146 -13.55 9.07 3.36
N LEU A 147 -12.79 7.97 3.41
CA LEU A 147 -13.31 6.61 3.30
C LEU A 147 -14.27 6.25 4.44
N ILE A 148 -14.07 6.78 5.65
CA ILE A 148 -14.99 6.58 6.78
C ILE A 148 -16.42 7.03 6.42
N PHE A 149 -16.57 8.14 5.70
CA PHE A 149 -17.88 8.70 5.35
C PHE A 149 -18.38 8.27 3.96
N SER A 150 -17.48 7.84 3.08
CA SER A 150 -17.80 7.63 1.64
C SER A 150 -17.25 6.35 1.04
N GLN A 151 -16.92 5.32 1.85
CA GLN A 151 -16.41 4.02 1.41
C GLN A 151 -17.14 3.41 0.20
N HIS A 152 -18.46 3.59 0.09
CA HIS A 152 -19.29 3.03 -0.98
C HIS A 152 -18.93 3.58 -2.36
N GLN A 153 -18.30 4.76 -2.43
CA GLN A 153 -17.82 5.35 -3.68
C GLN A 153 -16.53 4.68 -4.19
N TYR A 154 -15.78 4.01 -3.31
CA TYR A 154 -14.45 3.45 -3.58
C TYR A 154 -14.38 1.92 -3.38
N CYS A 155 -15.50 1.27 -3.11
CA CYS A 155 -15.54 -0.17 -2.82
C CYS A 155 -15.46 -1.07 -4.07
N ASN A 156 -15.46 -0.48 -5.27
CA ASN A 156 -15.32 -1.20 -6.52
C ASN A 156 -13.86 -1.68 -6.72
N ASN A 157 -13.67 -2.82 -7.38
CA ASN A 157 -12.34 -3.36 -7.68
C ASN A 157 -11.48 -2.43 -8.55
N SER A 158 -12.10 -1.63 -9.42
CA SER A 158 -11.40 -0.64 -10.25
C SER A 158 -10.56 0.34 -9.43
N PHE A 159 -11.05 0.77 -8.26
CA PHE A 159 -10.28 1.61 -7.34
C PHE A 159 -8.98 0.92 -6.91
N TRP A 160 -9.06 -0.35 -6.50
CA TRP A 160 -7.91 -1.12 -6.03
C TRP A 160 -6.95 -1.49 -7.16
N GLU A 161 -7.47 -1.83 -8.34
CA GLU A 161 -6.65 -2.13 -9.53
C GLU A 161 -5.86 -0.90 -9.98
N LEU A 162 -6.50 0.28 -9.97
CA LEU A 162 -5.83 1.56 -10.22
C LEU A 162 -4.84 1.90 -9.11
N LEU A 163 -5.21 1.76 -7.84
CA LEU A 163 -4.31 2.03 -6.73
C LEU A 163 -3.05 1.17 -6.78
N GLN A 164 -3.17 -0.14 -7.02
CA GLN A 164 -2.04 -1.06 -7.09
C GLN A 164 -1.02 -0.66 -8.15
N THR A 165 -1.51 -0.32 -9.33
CA THR A 165 -0.65 0.03 -10.48
C THR A 165 -0.06 1.43 -10.37
N ASN A 166 -0.70 2.33 -9.62
CA ASN A 166 -0.31 3.73 -9.49
C ASN A 166 0.39 4.08 -8.18
N LEU A 167 0.34 3.23 -7.15
CA LEU A 167 1.06 3.43 -5.89
C LEU A 167 2.54 3.62 -6.17
N LYS A 168 3.15 4.61 -5.52
CA LYS A 168 4.58 4.92 -5.62
C LYS A 168 5.16 5.25 -4.25
N ILE A 169 6.31 4.63 -3.97
CA ILE A 169 7.19 5.08 -2.91
C ILE A 169 8.28 5.92 -3.53
N LEU A 170 8.56 7.08 -2.95
CA LEU A 170 9.74 7.87 -3.27
C LEU A 170 10.98 7.11 -2.77
N TRP A 171 11.45 6.12 -3.53
CA TRP A 171 12.66 5.36 -3.29
C TRP A 171 13.56 5.47 -4.52
N THR A 172 14.83 5.84 -4.31
CA THR A 172 15.77 6.14 -5.40
C THR A 172 16.59 4.94 -5.85
N ASP A 173 16.67 3.93 -5.00
CA ASP A 173 17.48 2.74 -5.24
C ASP A 173 16.62 1.57 -5.75
N THR A 174 17.25 0.41 -5.93
CA THR A 174 16.55 -0.76 -6.47
C THR A 174 15.78 -1.51 -5.39
N PHE A 175 14.94 -2.45 -5.80
CA PHE A 175 14.26 -3.37 -4.87
C PHE A 175 15.27 -4.13 -3.99
N GLN A 176 16.42 -4.53 -4.54
CA GLN A 176 17.48 -5.24 -3.81
C GLN A 176 18.13 -4.40 -2.70
N ASP A 177 17.95 -3.07 -2.74
CA ASP A 177 18.49 -2.15 -1.74
C ASP A 177 17.52 -1.91 -0.57
N THR A 178 16.33 -2.50 -0.63
CA THR A 178 15.29 -2.40 0.41
C THR A 178 15.51 -3.38 1.57
N PHE A 179 16.36 -4.39 1.39
CA PHE A 179 16.68 -5.40 2.40
C PHE A 179 18.10 -5.95 2.25
N TYR A 180 18.58 -6.65 3.27
CA TYR A 180 19.82 -7.42 3.21
C TYR A 180 19.63 -8.81 3.81
N HIS A 181 20.46 -9.76 3.38
CA HIS A 181 20.42 -11.13 3.88
C HIS A 181 21.57 -11.36 4.87
N ASN A 182 21.24 -11.81 6.08
CA ASN A 182 22.22 -12.22 7.06
C ASN A 182 22.62 -13.67 6.81
N ALA A 183 23.79 -13.88 6.23
CA ALA A 183 24.30 -15.21 5.88
C ALA A 183 24.50 -16.15 7.08
N HIS A 184 24.68 -15.63 8.30
CA HIS A 184 24.86 -16.47 9.49
C HIS A 184 23.52 -17.01 10.01
N THR A 185 22.48 -16.18 10.03
CA THR A 185 21.15 -16.56 10.55
C THR A 185 20.20 -17.06 9.46
N GLY A 186 20.53 -16.81 8.18
CA GLY A 186 19.66 -17.09 7.04
C GLY A 186 18.44 -16.17 6.94
N LYS A 187 18.42 -15.06 7.70
CA LYS A 187 17.29 -14.14 7.78
C LYS A 187 17.47 -12.94 6.87
N TYR A 188 16.37 -12.46 6.32
CA TYR A 188 16.30 -11.14 5.73
C TYR A 188 16.02 -10.07 6.78
N HIS A 189 16.61 -8.91 6.56
CA HIS A 189 16.42 -7.71 7.36
C HIS A 189 16.10 -6.54 6.45
N ILE A 190 15.19 -5.68 6.89
CA ILE A 190 14.85 -4.48 6.12
C ILE A 190 16.02 -3.48 6.22
N SER A 191 16.33 -2.82 5.10
CA SER A 191 17.32 -1.75 5.06
C SER A 191 16.87 -0.62 5.99
N PRO A 192 17.71 -0.14 6.92
CA PRO A 192 17.33 0.97 7.81
C PRO A 192 16.91 2.23 7.06
N LEU A 193 17.55 2.51 5.91
CA LEU A 193 17.18 3.63 5.04
C LEU A 193 15.79 3.45 4.42
N PHE A 194 15.47 2.23 4.02
CA PHE A 194 14.15 1.91 3.48
C PHE A 194 13.08 1.95 4.58
N GLU A 195 13.34 1.37 5.76
CA GLU A 195 12.44 1.42 6.93
C GLU A 195 12.13 2.87 7.33
N GLN A 196 13.16 3.74 7.37
CA GLN A 196 12.95 5.17 7.61
C GLN A 196 12.09 5.81 6.51
N ARG A 197 12.34 5.46 5.24
CA ARG A 197 11.59 6.01 4.10
C ARG A 197 10.12 5.65 4.15
N ILE A 198 9.78 4.38 4.38
CA ILE A 198 8.37 3.93 4.38
C ILE A 198 7.60 4.45 5.60
N ARG A 199 8.29 4.88 6.66
CA ARG A 199 7.68 5.53 7.84
C ARG A 199 7.41 7.01 7.61
N ASP A 200 8.06 7.64 6.63
CA ASP A 200 7.76 9.01 6.22
C ASP A 200 6.53 9.00 5.32
N ILE A 201 5.41 9.53 5.80
CA ILE A 201 4.17 9.66 5.04
C ILE A 201 4.38 10.41 3.72
N ASN A 202 5.31 11.37 3.67
CA ASN A 202 5.59 12.16 2.46
C ASN A 202 6.29 11.35 1.37
N ALA A 203 6.79 10.15 1.70
CA ALA A 203 7.33 9.23 0.71
C ALA A 203 6.25 8.47 -0.06
N TRP A 204 4.99 8.48 0.39
CA TRP A 204 3.88 7.77 -0.21
C TRP A 204 3.12 8.67 -1.17
N THR A 205 3.05 8.26 -2.43
CA THR A 205 2.44 9.03 -3.51
C THR A 205 1.65 8.12 -4.44
N THR A 206 0.84 8.70 -5.33
CA THR A 206 0.25 7.99 -6.46
C THR A 206 0.58 8.69 -7.77
N SER A 207 0.65 7.92 -8.86
CA SER A 207 0.88 8.47 -10.20
C SER A 207 -0.33 9.28 -10.68
N THR A 208 -0.13 10.21 -11.61
CA THR A 208 -1.17 11.12 -12.10
C THR A 208 -2.38 10.41 -12.73
N ASP A 209 -2.19 9.22 -13.28
CA ASP A 209 -3.25 8.44 -13.94
C ASP A 209 -4.32 7.97 -12.94
N PHE A 210 -3.96 7.83 -11.65
CA PHE A 210 -4.93 7.58 -10.59
C PHE A 210 -5.93 8.73 -10.46
N PHE A 211 -5.45 9.97 -10.48
CA PHE A 211 -6.29 11.17 -10.33
C PHE A 211 -7.11 11.50 -11.58
N GLN A 212 -6.82 10.90 -12.74
CA GLN A 212 -7.72 11.00 -13.89
C GLN A 212 -9.06 10.30 -13.63
N HIS A 213 -9.05 9.27 -12.77
CA HIS A 213 -10.23 8.50 -12.40
C HIS A 213 -10.86 8.97 -11.09
N PHE A 214 -10.03 9.45 -10.15
CA PHE A 214 -10.44 9.94 -8.83
C PHE A 214 -9.84 11.33 -8.55
N PRO A 215 -10.24 12.38 -9.30
CA PRO A 215 -9.63 13.70 -9.20
C PRO A 215 -9.78 14.36 -7.82
N GLU A 216 -10.90 14.10 -7.14
CA GLU A 216 -11.19 14.59 -5.79
C GLU A 216 -10.21 14.09 -4.73
N LEU A 217 -9.53 12.96 -4.98
CA LEU A 217 -8.54 12.40 -4.05
C LEU A 217 -7.19 13.10 -4.09
N SER A 218 -6.98 14.04 -5.01
CA SER A 218 -5.76 14.86 -5.07
C SER A 218 -5.60 15.80 -3.87
N GLU A 219 -6.69 16.05 -3.13
CA GLU A 219 -6.67 16.79 -1.86
C GLU A 219 -6.15 15.94 -0.69
N ASP A 220 -6.21 14.61 -0.82
CA ASP A 220 -5.90 13.67 0.27
C ASP A 220 -4.61 12.87 0.05
N ILE A 221 -4.19 12.73 -1.21
CA ILE A 221 -3.08 11.89 -1.64
C ILE A 221 -2.08 12.74 -2.44
N PRO A 222 -0.80 12.78 -2.04
CA PRO A 222 0.23 13.48 -2.81
C PRO A 222 0.45 12.83 -4.19
N ALA A 223 0.52 13.65 -5.23
CA ALA A 223 0.82 13.20 -6.58
C ALA A 223 2.32 12.99 -6.80
N TYR A 224 2.68 11.87 -7.43
CA TYR A 224 4.02 11.62 -7.93
C TYR A 224 4.25 12.45 -9.19
N MET A 225 5.08 13.50 -9.08
CA MET A 225 5.34 14.40 -10.19
C MET A 225 6.43 13.91 -11.15
N GLY A 226 7.05 12.76 -10.87
CA GLY A 226 8.24 12.28 -11.58
C GLY A 226 9.40 13.29 -11.54
N ILE A 227 10.58 12.85 -11.96
CA ILE A 227 11.55 13.80 -12.49
C ILE A 227 11.25 13.86 -14.00
N PRO A 228 10.93 15.04 -14.57
CA PRO A 228 10.74 15.13 -16.02
C PRO A 228 11.98 14.60 -16.73
N ALA A 229 11.81 13.67 -17.67
CA ALA A 229 12.91 13.08 -18.46
C ALA A 229 13.63 14.08 -19.40
N SER A 230 13.45 15.39 -19.19
CA SER A 230 13.93 16.48 -20.03
C SER A 230 14.78 17.47 -19.21
N MET A 231 15.91 17.00 -18.67
CA MET A 231 17.08 17.87 -18.41
C MET A 231 18.42 17.14 -18.66
N GLY A 232 18.40 16.10 -19.50
CA GLY A 232 19.59 15.37 -19.94
C GLY A 232 20.13 15.87 -21.28
N ALA A 233 20.41 17.16 -21.44
CA ALA A 233 21.21 17.67 -22.55
C ALA A 233 21.64 19.13 -22.32
N VAL A 234 22.67 19.35 -21.50
CA VAL A 234 23.56 20.50 -21.69
C VAL A 234 24.98 19.96 -21.73
N HIS A 235 25.57 19.98 -22.93
CA HIS A 235 26.95 19.59 -23.18
C HIS A 235 27.92 20.46 -22.35
N PRO A 236 29.10 19.91 -21.96
CA PRO A 236 30.01 20.57 -21.04
C PRO A 236 30.82 21.64 -21.77
N SER A 237 30.86 22.85 -21.20
CA SER A 237 31.95 23.78 -21.45
C SER A 237 32.39 24.46 -20.17
N ALA A 238 33.57 23.99 -19.76
CA ALA A 238 34.69 24.80 -19.32
C ALA A 238 34.82 25.18 -17.83
N VAL A 239 36.04 24.87 -17.36
CA VAL A 239 36.86 25.52 -16.34
C VAL A 239 36.68 25.08 -14.88
N VAL A 240 37.60 24.20 -14.47
CA VAL A 240 38.02 23.96 -13.09
C VAL A 240 38.59 25.24 -12.49
N PRO A 241 38.28 25.55 -11.22
CA PRO A 241 39.38 25.76 -10.28
C PRO A 241 39.27 24.86 -9.04
N SER A 242 40.42 24.29 -8.72
CA SER A 242 40.74 23.58 -7.48
C SER A 242 40.43 24.44 -6.25
N SER A 243 39.71 23.87 -5.28
CA SER A 243 40.03 24.09 -3.87
C SER A 243 39.59 22.90 -3.02
N ARG A 244 40.59 22.12 -2.58
CA ARG A 244 40.46 21.18 -1.46
C ARG A 244 39.75 21.87 -0.30
N ARG A 245 38.63 21.30 0.15
CA ARG A 245 38.29 21.33 1.57
C ARG A 245 37.79 19.95 2.00
N ARG A 246 38.50 19.47 3.01
CA ARG A 246 38.44 18.19 3.68
C ARG A 246 37.47 18.36 4.86
N TYR A 247 36.41 17.57 4.89
CA TYR A 247 35.56 17.24 6.04
C TYR A 247 35.07 15.81 5.73
N GLU A 248 35.75 14.76 6.23
CA GLU A 248 35.32 13.98 7.41
C GLU A 248 33.87 13.53 7.21
N ASP A 249 33.50 12.39 6.61
CA ASP A 249 33.98 10.99 6.65
C ASP A 249 34.07 10.40 8.06
N ASP A 250 32.93 10.41 8.77
CA ASP A 250 32.67 9.52 9.90
C ASP A 250 31.17 9.25 10.10
N GLU A 251 30.54 8.46 9.22
CA GLU A 251 29.30 7.72 9.59
C GLU A 251 28.93 6.54 8.65
N SER A 252 29.88 6.00 7.88
CA SER A 252 29.61 4.93 6.89
C SER A 252 30.05 3.52 7.32
N LYS A 253 30.30 3.29 8.62
CA LYS A 253 30.82 2.00 9.13
C LYS A 253 29.96 1.34 10.22
N VAL A 254 28.68 1.14 9.95
CA VAL A 254 27.92 0.01 10.52
C VAL A 254 27.00 -0.48 9.41
N HIS A 255 26.63 -1.77 9.39
CA HIS A 255 25.88 -2.48 8.32
C HIS A 255 26.77 -3.13 7.24
N LYS A 256 27.67 -4.03 7.66
CA LYS A 256 28.21 -5.09 6.78
C LYS A 256 27.14 -6.17 6.55
N GLY A 257 26.05 -5.84 5.86
CA GLY A 257 25.14 -6.81 5.25
C GLY A 257 25.55 -7.04 3.80
N GLN A 258 25.64 -8.29 3.36
CA GLN A 258 25.91 -8.56 1.95
C GLN A 258 24.62 -8.33 1.15
N ARG A 259 24.72 -7.54 0.08
CA ARG A 259 23.60 -7.24 -0.83
C ARG A 259 23.01 -8.56 -1.34
N ALA A 260 21.70 -8.70 -1.29
CA ALA A 260 21.05 -9.95 -1.66
C ALA A 260 21.19 -10.20 -3.18
N ALA A 261 21.76 -11.34 -3.56
CA ALA A 261 21.74 -11.82 -4.94
C ALA A 261 20.41 -12.56 -5.16
N ILE A 262 19.64 -12.13 -6.15
CA ILE A 262 18.43 -12.84 -6.58
C ILE A 262 18.83 -13.73 -7.77
N CYS A 263 18.48 -15.02 -7.70
CA CYS A 263 18.65 -15.99 -8.79
C CYS A 263 17.38 -16.08 -9.62
#